data_AF-A0A3C0TZA1-F1
#
_entry.id   AF-A0A3C0TZA1-F1
#
_cell.length_a   1.000
_cell.length_b   1.000
_cell.length_c   1.000
_cell.angle_alpha   90.00
_cell.angle_beta   90.00
_cell.angle_gamma   90.00
#
_symmetry.space_group_name_H-M   'P 1'
#
loop_
_entity.id
_entity.type
_entity.pdbx_description
1 polymer ?
#
loop_
_entity_poly.entity_id
_entity_poly.type
_entity_poly.pdbx_seq_one_letter_code
_entity_poly.pdbx_strand_id
1 'polypeptide(L)'
;MAIPTERRAEFAEKSKAVKAQIDNSLKKEKSLLDSIRQNNSGMEYKKMLLGEEMIYIATLYMSINAYSLSIMETKNNEALNDARKTIYKALIYFEEVVSNTVDCPYNEIAPRVEKIENIPIDKRFYLMRKMGLVIQMLYDALGENSKWKWSFVEIRARFAVVSKNLVDMKQAGKDYFE
;
A
#
# COMPACT_ATOMS: atom_id res chain seq x y z
N MET A 1 -19.84 8.08 29.33
CA MET A 1 -19.62 9.52 29.04
C MET A 1 -20.08 9.78 27.61
N ALA A 2 -21.09 10.62 27.40
CA ALA A 2 -21.51 11.01 26.06
C ALA A 2 -20.42 11.90 25.44
N ILE A 3 -19.90 11.52 24.28
CA ILE A 3 -18.95 12.37 23.53
C ILE A 3 -19.68 13.68 23.22
N PRO A 4 -19.13 14.85 23.61
CA PRO A 4 -19.75 16.14 23.34
C PRO A 4 -20.04 16.31 21.84
N THR A 5 -21.23 16.80 21.50
CA THR A 5 -21.69 17.00 20.11
C THR A 5 -20.72 17.86 19.31
N GLU A 6 -20.05 18.80 19.97
CA GLU A 6 -19.02 19.68 19.41
C GLU A 6 -17.80 18.90 18.89
N ARG A 7 -17.28 17.94 19.66
CA ARG A 7 -16.11 17.13 19.25
C ARG A 7 -16.43 16.26 18.02
N ARG A 8 -17.68 15.79 17.90
CA ARG A 8 -18.15 15.06 16.71
C ARG A 8 -18.24 15.96 15.48
N ALA A 9 -18.71 17.19 15.65
CA ALA A 9 -18.78 18.17 14.57
C ALA A 9 -17.37 18.55 14.07
N GLU A 10 -16.43 18.82 14.99
CA GLU A 10 -15.03 19.12 14.65
C GLU A 10 -14.36 17.95 13.90
N PHE A 11 -14.55 16.72 14.37
CA PHE A 11 -14.05 15.52 13.69
C PHE A 11 -14.65 15.37 12.29
N ALA A 12 -15.96 15.60 12.12
CA ALA A 12 -16.62 15.51 10.84
C ALA A 12 -16.09 16.54 9.84
N GLU A 13 -15.83 17.77 10.29
CA GLU A 13 -15.27 18.85 9.48
C GLU A 13 -13.84 18.51 9.02
N LYS A 14 -12.94 18.15 9.94
CA LYS A 14 -11.55 17.79 9.61
C LYS A 14 -11.46 16.54 8.73
N SER A 15 -12.30 15.54 9.00
CA SER A 15 -12.35 14.30 8.22
C SER A 15 -12.92 14.51 6.82
N LYS A 16 -13.74 15.55 6.58
CA LYS A 16 -14.37 15.81 5.28
C LYS A 16 -13.33 16.05 4.18
N ALA A 17 -12.30 16.85 4.46
CA ALA A 17 -11.23 17.13 3.51
C ALA A 17 -10.45 15.86 3.15
N VAL A 18 -10.15 15.01 4.15
CA VAL A 18 -9.43 13.75 3.93
C VAL A 18 -10.28 12.76 3.14
N LYS A 19 -11.58 12.63 3.46
CA LYS A 19 -12.51 11.76 2.72
C LYS A 19 -12.61 12.19 1.24
N ALA A 20 -12.67 13.48 0.96
CA ALA A 20 -12.67 13.98 -0.41
C ALA A 20 -11.38 13.63 -1.17
N GLN A 21 -10.22 13.63 -0.50
CA GLN A 21 -8.96 13.17 -1.10
C GLN A 21 -9.00 11.67 -1.41
N ILE A 22 -9.52 10.86 -0.49
CA ILE A 22 -9.70 9.42 -0.70
C ILE A 22 -10.58 9.16 -1.93
N ASP A 23 -11.74 9.83 -2.02
CA ASP A 23 -12.66 9.67 -3.15
C ASP A 23 -12.02 10.06 -4.49
N ASN A 24 -11.23 11.14 -4.50
CA ASN A 24 -10.50 11.57 -5.70
C ASN A 24 -9.43 10.55 -6.11
N SER A 25 -8.68 10.01 -5.15
CA SER A 25 -7.69 8.94 -5.39
C SER A 25 -8.34 7.65 -5.89
N LEU A 26 -9.49 7.25 -5.33
CA LEU A 26 -10.26 6.09 -5.81
C LEU A 26 -10.83 6.28 -7.22
N LYS A 27 -11.22 7.51 -7.58
CA LYS A 27 -11.63 7.82 -8.96
C LYS A 27 -10.47 7.71 -9.94
N LYS A 28 -9.28 8.21 -9.56
CA LYS A 28 -8.05 8.05 -10.37
C LYS A 28 -7.71 6.58 -10.56
N GLU A 29 -7.79 5.80 -9.48
CA GLU A 29 -7.58 4.35 -9.52
C GLU A 29 -8.51 3.68 -10.54
N LYS A 30 -9.81 3.94 -10.46
CA LYS A 30 -10.80 3.37 -11.37
C LYS A 30 -10.51 3.74 -12.83
N SER A 31 -10.22 5.01 -13.09
CA SER A 31 -9.87 5.48 -14.44
C SER A 31 -8.63 4.79 -14.98
N LEU A 32 -7.60 4.59 -14.15
CA LEU A 32 -6.37 3.92 -14.55
C LEU A 32 -6.60 2.42 -14.80
N LEU A 33 -7.42 1.75 -13.98
CA LEU A 33 -7.85 0.36 -14.22
C LEU A 33 -8.63 0.20 -15.52
N ASP A 34 -9.54 1.12 -15.83
CA ASP A 34 -10.29 1.09 -17.09
C ASP A 34 -9.34 1.32 -18.29
N SER A 35 -8.33 2.18 -18.14
CA SER A 35 -7.28 2.37 -19.16
C SER A 35 -6.43 1.11 -19.39
N ILE A 36 -6.20 0.31 -18.34
CA ILE A 36 -5.48 -0.97 -18.44
C ILE A 36 -6.33 -1.98 -19.21
N ARG A 37 -7.64 -2.04 -18.93
CA ARG A 37 -8.57 -2.94 -19.63
C ARG A 37 -8.70 -2.62 -21.11
N GLN A 38 -8.62 -1.35 -21.48
CA GLN A 38 -8.71 -0.90 -22.87
C GLN A 38 -7.40 -1.06 -23.63
N ASN A 39 -6.25 -0.84 -22.97
CA ASN A 39 -4.93 -0.94 -23.58
C ASN A 39 -3.92 -1.53 -22.59
N ASN A 40 -3.47 -2.75 -22.92
CA ASN A 40 -2.50 -3.52 -22.13
C ASN A 40 -1.06 -3.00 -22.23
N SER A 41 -0.78 -2.02 -23.09
CA SER A 41 0.56 -1.42 -23.19
C SER A 41 0.94 -0.70 -21.89
N GLY A 42 2.12 -1.03 -21.36
CA GLY A 42 2.64 -0.47 -20.11
C GLY A 42 1.82 -0.85 -18.87
N MET A 43 1.06 -1.95 -18.90
CA MET A 43 0.22 -2.40 -17.80
C MET A 43 0.98 -2.48 -16.48
N GLU A 44 2.19 -3.03 -16.50
CA GLU A 44 3.03 -3.24 -15.32
C GLU A 44 3.41 -1.91 -14.65
N TYR A 45 3.75 -0.89 -15.44
CA TYR A 45 4.01 0.47 -14.93
C TYR A 45 2.77 1.09 -14.30
N LYS A 46 1.62 0.95 -14.97
CA LYS A 46 0.35 1.45 -14.43
C LYS A 46 0.01 0.75 -13.11
N LYS A 47 0.28 -0.56 -12.98
CA LYS A 47 0.10 -1.31 -11.73
C LYS A 47 1.05 -0.84 -10.62
N MET A 48 2.30 -0.49 -10.95
CA MET A 48 3.22 0.11 -9.97
C MET A 48 2.68 1.46 -9.45
N LEU A 49 2.13 2.30 -10.34
CA LEU A 49 1.48 3.57 -9.95
C LEU A 49 0.21 3.33 -9.12
N LEU A 50 -0.61 2.32 -9.47
CA LEU A 50 -1.77 1.93 -8.67
C LEU A 50 -1.37 1.50 -7.26
N GLY A 51 -0.29 0.73 -7.12
CA GLY A 51 0.25 0.35 -5.82
C GLY A 51 0.68 1.56 -4.99
N GLU A 52 1.33 2.55 -5.60
CA GLU A 52 1.68 3.82 -4.93
C GLU A 52 0.45 4.62 -4.50
N GLU A 53 -0.57 4.72 -5.35
CA GLU A 53 -1.82 5.41 -5.03
C GLU A 53 -2.55 4.71 -3.86
N MET A 54 -2.53 3.38 -3.81
CA MET A 54 -3.11 2.61 -2.69
C MET A 54 -2.35 2.86 -1.39
N ILE A 55 -1.02 2.95 -1.42
CA ILE A 55 -0.23 3.33 -0.25
C ILE A 55 -0.67 4.72 0.24
N TYR A 56 -0.84 5.68 -0.66
CA TYR A 56 -1.31 7.02 -0.30
C TYR A 56 -2.70 6.97 0.36
N ILE A 57 -3.67 6.27 -0.23
CA ILE A 57 -5.01 6.10 0.34
C ILE A 57 -4.95 5.47 1.74
N ALA A 58 -4.11 4.47 1.95
CA ALA A 58 -3.93 3.85 3.28
C ALA A 58 -3.43 4.88 4.32
N THR A 59 -2.51 5.78 3.94
CA THR A 59 -2.07 6.87 4.82
C THR A 59 -3.18 7.88 5.13
N LEU A 60 -4.08 8.16 4.19
CA LEU A 60 -5.23 9.02 4.42
C LEU A 60 -6.21 8.40 5.42
N TYR A 61 -6.48 7.09 5.32
CA TYR A 61 -7.27 6.39 6.32
C TYR A 61 -6.60 6.40 7.71
N MET A 62 -5.27 6.27 7.79
CA MET A 62 -4.54 6.45 9.06
C MET A 62 -4.72 7.86 9.62
N SER A 63 -4.69 8.89 8.78
CA SER A 63 -4.94 10.28 9.20
C SER A 63 -6.35 10.47 9.77
N ILE A 64 -7.37 9.82 9.21
CA ILE A 64 -8.73 9.81 9.79
C ILE A 64 -8.72 9.20 11.20
N ASN A 65 -8.00 8.09 11.39
CA ASN A 65 -7.84 7.51 12.72
C ASN A 65 -7.07 8.43 13.68
N ALA A 66 -6.03 9.13 13.21
CA ALA A 66 -5.28 10.09 14.03
C ALA A 66 -6.17 11.27 14.50
N TYR A 67 -7.04 11.79 13.63
CA TYR A 67 -8.05 12.79 14.03
C TYR A 67 -9.06 12.21 15.02
N SER A 68 -9.49 10.96 14.82
CA SER A 68 -10.39 10.30 15.76
C SER A 68 -9.76 10.17 17.16
N LEU A 69 -8.49 9.78 17.21
CA LEU A 69 -7.78 9.61 18.48
C LEU A 69 -7.50 10.96 19.17
N SER A 70 -7.16 12.01 18.42
CA SER A 70 -6.86 13.33 18.98
C SER A 70 -8.11 14.10 19.43
N ILE A 71 -9.22 13.97 18.71
CA ILE A 71 -10.46 14.75 18.97
C ILE A 71 -11.43 13.93 19.82
N MET A 72 -11.67 12.67 19.45
CA MET A 72 -12.68 11.82 20.09
C MET A 72 -12.07 10.85 21.11
N GLU A 73 -10.74 10.87 21.32
CA GLU A 73 -10.00 9.99 22.25
C GLU A 73 -10.30 8.49 22.02
N THR A 74 -10.75 8.14 20.83
CA THR A 74 -11.22 6.81 20.47
C THR A 74 -10.67 6.42 19.10
N LYS A 75 -10.27 5.16 18.96
CA LYS A 75 -9.76 4.62 17.69
C LYS A 75 -10.90 4.48 16.68
N ASN A 76 -10.64 4.88 15.44
CA ASN A 76 -11.57 4.64 14.34
C ASN A 76 -11.29 3.28 13.71
N ASN A 77 -11.90 2.23 14.25
CA ASN A 77 -11.71 0.86 13.77
C ASN A 77 -12.16 0.66 12.32
N GLU A 78 -13.13 1.43 11.83
CA GLU A 78 -13.59 1.36 10.44
C GLU A 78 -12.49 1.85 9.49
N ALA A 79 -11.94 3.03 9.74
CA ALA A 79 -10.83 3.58 8.96
C ALA A 79 -9.59 2.68 8.99
N LEU A 80 -9.26 2.10 10.16
CA LEU A 80 -8.14 1.16 10.26
C LEU A 80 -8.38 -0.14 9.47
N ASN A 81 -9.62 -0.64 9.44
CA ASN A 81 -9.96 -1.81 8.63
C ASN A 81 -9.89 -1.52 7.14
N ASP A 82 -10.34 -0.35 6.70
CA ASP A 82 -10.30 0.02 5.29
C ASP A 82 -8.86 0.26 4.83
N ALA A 83 -8.02 0.88 5.65
CA ALA A 83 -6.60 0.97 5.38
C ALA A 83 -5.95 -0.42 5.21
N ARG A 84 -6.30 -1.40 6.05
CA ARG A 84 -5.80 -2.78 5.89
C ARG A 84 -6.18 -3.35 4.52
N LYS A 85 -7.44 -3.20 4.11
CA LYS A 85 -7.89 -3.67 2.78
C LYS A 85 -7.12 -2.97 1.65
N THR A 86 -6.88 -1.67 1.78
CA THR A 86 -6.11 -0.91 0.79
C THR A 86 -4.65 -1.38 0.71
N ILE A 87 -4.02 -1.70 1.84
CA ILE A 87 -2.66 -2.29 1.87
C ILE A 87 -2.64 -3.65 1.13
N TYR A 88 -3.63 -4.52 1.36
CA TYR A 88 -3.75 -5.77 0.59
C TYR A 88 -3.89 -5.49 -0.90
N LYS A 89 -4.69 -4.51 -1.29
CA LYS A 89 -4.86 -4.12 -2.69
C LYS A 89 -3.55 -3.64 -3.33
N ALA A 90 -2.75 -2.86 -2.60
CA ALA A 90 -1.41 -2.47 -3.03
C ALA A 90 -0.50 -3.69 -3.24
N LEU A 91 -0.48 -4.64 -2.30
CA LEU A 91 0.29 -5.89 -2.44
C LEU A 91 -0.14 -6.69 -3.67
N ILE A 92 -1.45 -6.84 -3.90
CA ILE A 92 -1.97 -7.55 -5.08
C ILE A 92 -1.47 -6.90 -6.37
N TYR A 93 -1.48 -5.57 -6.48
CA TYR A 93 -0.94 -4.90 -7.66
C TYR A 93 0.54 -5.20 -7.89
N PHE A 94 1.35 -5.22 -6.83
CA PHE A 94 2.76 -5.55 -6.97
C PHE A 94 2.98 -7.04 -7.29
N GLU A 95 2.21 -7.95 -6.70
CA GLU A 95 2.26 -9.38 -7.00
C GLU A 95 1.89 -9.68 -8.45
N GLU A 96 0.91 -8.96 -9.01
CA GLU A 96 0.59 -9.10 -10.41
C GLU A 96 1.74 -8.68 -11.33
N VAL A 97 2.60 -7.76 -10.89
CA VAL A 97 3.81 -7.37 -11.61
C VAL A 97 4.89 -8.44 -11.45
N VAL A 98 5.34 -8.73 -10.23
CA VAL A 98 6.56 -9.52 -9.97
C VAL A 98 6.35 -10.94 -9.43
N SER A 99 5.10 -11.41 -9.35
CA SER A 99 4.68 -12.68 -8.73
C SER A 99 4.72 -12.70 -7.20
N ASN A 100 3.84 -13.53 -6.62
CA ASN A 100 3.78 -13.87 -5.20
C ASN A 100 4.47 -15.20 -4.87
N THR A 101 5.14 -15.83 -5.83
CA THR A 101 5.84 -17.10 -5.63
C THR A 101 6.99 -16.94 -4.64
N VAL A 102 6.94 -17.70 -3.55
CA VAL A 102 8.01 -17.80 -2.54
C VAL A 102 9.16 -18.64 -3.11
N ASP A 103 10.41 -18.27 -2.80
CA ASP A 103 11.62 -19.00 -3.21
C ASP A 103 11.76 -19.27 -4.71
N CYS A 104 11.17 -18.39 -5.52
CA CYS A 104 11.24 -18.47 -6.97
C CYS A 104 12.67 -18.12 -7.47
N PRO A 105 13.27 -18.97 -8.34
CA PRO A 105 14.53 -18.68 -9.00
C PRO A 105 14.44 -17.41 -9.85
N TYR A 106 15.53 -16.64 -9.95
CA TYR A 106 15.50 -15.38 -10.71
C TYR A 106 15.08 -15.58 -12.17
N ASN A 107 15.47 -16.70 -12.80
CA ASN A 107 15.13 -17.00 -14.20
C ASN A 107 13.62 -17.03 -14.47
N GLU A 108 12.80 -17.38 -13.48
CA GLU A 108 11.33 -17.40 -13.61
C GLU A 108 10.71 -16.00 -13.44
N ILE A 109 11.40 -15.10 -12.73
CA ILE A 109 10.95 -13.73 -12.46
C ILE A 109 11.52 -12.76 -13.50
N ALA A 110 12.68 -13.04 -14.09
CA ALA A 110 13.38 -12.16 -15.03
C ALA A 110 12.47 -11.60 -16.14
N PRO A 111 11.61 -12.41 -16.82
CA PRO A 111 10.70 -11.88 -17.85
C PRO A 111 9.67 -10.88 -17.32
N ARG A 112 9.39 -10.87 -16.01
CA ARG A 112 8.51 -9.90 -15.35
C ARG A 112 9.27 -8.64 -14.93
N VAL A 113 10.50 -8.81 -14.42
CA VAL A 113 11.36 -7.70 -14.01
C VAL A 113 11.80 -6.86 -15.21
N GLU A 114 12.07 -7.49 -16.35
CA GLU A 114 12.38 -6.82 -17.62
C GLU A 114 11.27 -5.85 -18.05
N LYS A 115 10.01 -6.20 -17.81
CA LYS A 115 8.89 -5.31 -18.17
C LYS A 115 8.88 -3.99 -17.41
N ILE A 116 9.52 -3.95 -16.24
CA ILE A 116 9.63 -2.75 -15.42
C ILE A 116 11.05 -2.16 -15.44
N GLU A 117 11.93 -2.61 -16.34
CA GLU A 117 13.34 -2.17 -16.42
C GLU A 117 13.51 -0.64 -16.41
N ASN A 118 12.59 0.08 -17.05
CA ASN A 118 12.63 1.54 -17.13
C ASN A 118 12.29 2.25 -15.80
N ILE A 119 11.86 1.53 -14.77
CA ILE A 119 11.75 2.05 -13.41
C ILE A 119 13.10 1.84 -12.72
N PRO A 120 13.84 2.92 -12.43
CA PRO A 120 15.10 2.83 -11.71
C PRO A 120 14.97 2.12 -10.35
N ILE A 121 16.01 1.37 -9.97
CA ILE A 121 16.01 0.56 -8.75
C ILE A 121 15.79 1.38 -7.47
N ASP A 122 16.30 2.61 -7.42
CA ASP A 122 16.09 3.57 -6.32
C ASP A 122 14.61 3.92 -6.16
N LYS A 123 13.88 4.11 -7.27
CA LYS A 123 12.43 4.36 -7.23
C LYS A 123 11.65 3.15 -6.74
N ARG A 124 12.01 1.94 -7.22
CA ARG A 124 11.38 0.68 -6.74
C ARG A 124 11.63 0.49 -5.25
N PHE A 125 12.86 0.71 -4.80
CA PHE A 125 13.24 0.62 -3.40
C PHE A 125 12.50 1.64 -2.55
N TYR A 126 12.41 2.89 -3.00
CA TYR A 126 11.68 3.93 -2.28
C TYR A 126 10.19 3.59 -2.15
N LEU A 127 9.58 3.01 -3.18
CA LEU A 127 8.20 2.54 -3.12
C LEU A 127 8.02 1.42 -2.09
N MET A 128 8.93 0.45 -2.05
CA MET A 128 8.89 -0.61 -1.03
C MET A 128 9.12 -0.08 0.39
N ARG A 129 9.95 0.95 0.57
CA ARG A 129 10.10 1.64 1.86
C ARG A 129 8.81 2.31 2.31
N LYS A 130 8.10 3.00 1.40
CA LYS A 130 6.78 3.58 1.71
C LYS A 130 5.79 2.49 2.11
N MET A 131 5.82 1.36 1.43
CA MET A 131 4.96 0.21 1.74
C MET A 131 5.27 -0.38 3.12
N GLY A 132 6.54 -0.62 3.44
CA GLY A 132 6.96 -1.09 4.76
C GLY A 132 6.55 -0.12 5.87
N LEU A 133 6.69 1.18 5.63
CA LEU A 133 6.27 2.23 6.57
C LEU A 133 4.76 2.18 6.82
N VAL A 134 3.92 2.09 5.78
CA VAL A 134 2.46 2.10 5.97
C VAL A 134 1.96 0.83 6.69
N ILE A 135 2.60 -0.32 6.44
CA ILE A 135 2.32 -1.57 7.17
C ILE A 135 2.64 -1.38 8.66
N GLN A 136 3.79 -0.78 8.96
CA GLN A 136 4.21 -0.53 10.35
C GLN A 136 3.27 0.46 11.04
N MET A 137 2.93 1.57 10.39
CA MET A 137 1.97 2.56 10.91
C MET A 137 0.62 1.92 11.26
N LEU A 138 0.08 1.07 10.39
CA LEU A 138 -1.18 0.38 10.66
C LEU A 138 -1.06 -0.61 11.82
N TYR A 139 0.05 -1.36 11.90
CA TYR A 139 0.30 -2.30 12.99
C TYR A 139 0.29 -1.59 14.35
N ASP A 140 1.01 -0.48 14.44
CA ASP A 140 1.10 0.34 15.66
C ASP A 140 -0.24 0.98 16.02
N ALA A 141 -0.99 1.46 15.01
CA ALA A 141 -2.30 2.06 15.23
C ALA A 141 -3.34 1.05 15.76
N LEU A 142 -3.32 -0.19 15.30
CA LEU A 142 -4.21 -1.25 15.78
C LEU A 142 -3.82 -1.72 17.20
N GLY A 143 -2.52 -1.87 17.46
CA GLY A 143 -1.97 -2.33 18.75
C GLY A 143 -2.04 -3.85 18.95
N GLU A 144 -1.37 -4.33 19.99
CA GLU A 144 -1.07 -5.76 20.21
C GLU A 144 -2.31 -6.65 20.41
N ASN A 145 -3.39 -6.10 20.97
CA ASN A 145 -4.64 -6.81 21.25
C ASN A 145 -5.61 -6.84 20.07
N SER A 146 -5.16 -6.43 18.88
CA SER A 146 -5.98 -6.44 17.68
C SER A 146 -6.29 -7.87 17.22
N LYS A 147 -7.56 -8.13 16.89
CA LYS A 147 -8.00 -9.38 16.25
C LYS A 147 -7.30 -9.66 14.91
N TRP A 148 -6.63 -8.67 14.35
CA TRP A 148 -5.95 -8.74 13.06
C TRP A 148 -4.47 -9.12 13.16
N LYS A 149 -3.98 -9.53 14.34
CA LYS A 149 -2.56 -9.90 14.55
C LYS A 149 -2.03 -10.87 13.49
N TRP A 150 -2.78 -11.93 13.18
CA TRP A 150 -2.39 -12.92 12.16
C TRP A 150 -2.38 -12.35 10.73
N SER A 151 -3.23 -11.38 10.42
CA SER A 151 -3.21 -10.73 9.10
C SER A 151 -1.89 -9.99 8.84
N PHE A 152 -1.20 -9.50 9.87
CA PHE A 152 0.10 -8.86 9.70
C PHE A 152 1.22 -9.83 9.37
N VAL A 153 1.11 -11.08 9.83
CA VAL A 153 2.06 -12.14 9.44
C VAL A 153 1.96 -12.36 7.94
N GLU A 154 0.73 -12.49 7.41
CA GLU A 154 0.48 -12.65 5.99
C GLU A 154 0.92 -11.41 5.18
N ILE A 155 0.51 -10.20 5.59
CA ILE A 155 0.89 -8.95 4.92
C ILE A 155 2.41 -8.80 4.84
N ARG A 156 3.13 -9.07 5.94
CA ARG A 156 4.59 -8.97 5.98
C ARG A 156 5.27 -10.06 5.13
N ALA A 157 4.73 -11.27 5.13
CA ALA A 157 5.24 -12.35 4.26
C ALA A 157 5.10 -11.97 2.78
N ARG A 158 3.91 -11.53 2.37
CA ARG A 158 3.63 -11.08 1.00
C ARG A 158 4.50 -9.88 0.61
N PHE A 159 4.64 -8.90 1.51
CA PHE A 159 5.54 -7.76 1.33
C PHE A 159 7.00 -8.18 1.12
N ALA A 160 7.51 -9.13 1.90
CA ALA A 160 8.89 -9.63 1.77
C ALA A 160 9.11 -10.30 0.41
N VAL A 161 8.18 -11.13 -0.04
CA VAL A 161 8.24 -11.81 -1.35
C VAL A 161 8.26 -10.81 -2.49
N VAL A 162 7.29 -9.88 -2.50
CA VAL A 162 7.20 -8.83 -3.53
C VAL A 162 8.46 -7.97 -3.56
N SER A 163 8.96 -7.56 -2.39
CA SER A 163 10.14 -6.70 -2.28
C SER A 163 11.38 -7.39 -2.87
N LYS A 164 11.56 -8.68 -2.58
CA LYS A 164 12.64 -9.49 -3.15
C LYS A 164 12.48 -9.67 -4.66
N ASN A 165 11.27 -9.94 -5.13
CA ASN A 165 10.99 -10.20 -6.54
C ASN A 165 11.07 -8.93 -7.42
N LEU A 166 11.04 -7.72 -6.84
CA LEU A 166 11.24 -6.44 -7.54
C LEU A 166 12.70 -6.12 -7.88
N VAL A 167 13.65 -6.83 -7.26
CA VAL A 167 15.08 -6.62 -7.43
C VAL A 167 15.60 -7.44 -8.60
N ASP A 168 16.31 -6.79 -9.51
CA ASP A 168 17.15 -7.49 -10.48
C ASP A 168 18.36 -8.06 -9.74
N MET A 169 18.27 -9.33 -9.36
CA MET A 169 19.32 -10.01 -8.60
C MET A 169 20.61 -10.21 -9.42
N LYS A 170 20.52 -10.22 -10.75
CA LYS A 170 21.70 -10.34 -11.61
C LYS A 170 22.49 -9.04 -11.60
N GLN A 171 21.81 -7.90 -11.74
CA GLN A 171 22.45 -6.60 -11.64
C GLN A 171 22.95 -6.33 -10.22
N ALA A 172 22.14 -6.61 -9.20
CA ALA A 172 22.54 -6.41 -7.80
C ALA A 172 23.77 -7.28 -7.42
N GLY A 173 23.88 -8.50 -7.95
CA GLY A 173 25.05 -9.33 -7.75
C GLY A 173 26.31 -8.71 -8.36
N LYS A 174 26.22 -8.19 -9.59
CA LYS A 174 27.34 -7.48 -10.22
C LYS A 174 27.74 -6.25 -9.42
N ASP A 175 26.79 -5.39 -9.09
CA ASP A 175 27.05 -4.13 -8.35
C ASP A 175 27.68 -4.35 -6.97
N TYR A 176 27.47 -5.52 -6.35
CA TYR A 176 28.01 -5.83 -5.02
C TYR A 176 29.37 -6.53 -5.07
N PHE A 177 29.59 -7.40 -6.06
CA PHE A 177 30.79 -8.25 -6.12
C PHE A 177 31.85 -7.77 -7.11
N GLU A 178 31.50 -6.94 -8.08
CA GLU A 178 32.40 -6.35 -9.09
C GLU A 178 32.67 -4.87 -8.76
#